data_AF-A0A8C2G7H7-F1
#
_entry.id   AF-A0A8C2G7H7-F1
#
_cell.length_a   1.000
_cell.length_b   1.000
_cell.length_c   1.000
_cell.angle_alpha   90.00
_cell.angle_beta   90.00
_cell.angle_gamma   90.00
#
_symmetry.space_group_name_H-M   'P 1'
#
loop_
_entity.id
_entity.type
_entity.pdbx_description
1 polymer ?
#
loop_
_entity_poly.entity_id
_entity_poly.type
_entity_poly.pdbx_seq_one_letter_code
_entity_poly.pdbx_strand_id
1 'polypeptide(L)'
;MGLNRLLECSKIFDTLTTTMKFCLILAVLRCCLTLVDAAPLQKQEMTRAVERATSLAKKILSDVPAAHQACVNTAGLALSSEAGHLEFFLSDLGIPAPPVLKSEDLSMDVSLSRIVAGLDLHRDLLQDIRERSSSTEELSLLLADITDLSAQVHQMQQLAQIPSTVSQKAAFPALSPRLSGDYQVQVAIHLSLQQLRSFTQDVFRSLRHIAASN
;
A
#
# COMPACT_ATOMS: atom_id res chain seq x y z
N MET A 1 -66.70 19.69 35.62
CA MET A 1 -65.68 20.21 34.65
C MET A 1 -64.31 19.51 34.73
N GLY A 2 -64.13 18.46 35.56
CA GLY A 2 -62.82 17.79 35.78
C GLY A 2 -62.59 16.48 35.01
N LEU A 3 -63.63 15.70 34.66
CA LEU A 3 -63.45 14.40 33.99
C LEU A 3 -62.93 14.50 32.54
N ASN A 4 -63.33 15.53 31.78
CA ASN A 4 -62.86 15.70 30.40
C ASN A 4 -61.35 15.96 30.30
N ARG A 5 -60.76 16.64 31.29
CA ARG A 5 -59.32 16.95 31.29
C ARG A 5 -58.44 15.72 31.59
N LEU A 6 -58.93 14.79 32.40
CA LEU A 6 -58.23 13.54 32.70
C LEU A 6 -58.24 12.57 31.50
N LEU A 7 -59.35 12.52 30.75
CA LEU A 7 -59.41 11.73 29.50
C LEU A 7 -58.50 12.30 28.40
N GLU A 8 -58.38 13.63 28.29
CA GLU A 8 -57.44 14.26 27.35
C GLU A 8 -55.98 13.97 27.70
N CYS A 9 -55.61 14.02 28.99
CA CYS A 9 -54.23 13.71 29.42
C CYS A 9 -53.83 12.26 29.12
N SER A 10 -54.74 11.30 29.32
CA SER A 10 -54.47 9.88 28.99
C SER A 10 -54.24 9.68 27.49
N LYS A 11 -55.09 10.29 26.65
CA LYS A 11 -54.94 10.20 25.18
C LYS A 11 -53.64 10.84 24.69
N ILE A 12 -53.23 11.97 25.27
CA ILE A 12 -51.97 12.64 24.92
C ILE A 12 -50.78 11.76 25.30
N PHE A 13 -50.81 11.11 26.46
CA PHE A 13 -49.74 10.21 26.91
C PHE A 13 -49.61 8.97 26.00
N ASP A 14 -50.72 8.34 25.63
CA ASP A 14 -50.71 7.19 24.71
C ASP A 14 -50.24 7.57 23.29
N THR A 15 -50.63 8.75 22.81
CA THR A 15 -50.22 9.26 21.50
C THR A 15 -48.72 9.59 21.46
N LEU A 16 -48.18 10.16 22.54
CA LEU A 16 -46.76 10.47 22.70
C LEU A 16 -45.91 9.18 22.74
N THR A 17 -46.39 8.17 23.47
CA THR A 17 -45.70 6.87 23.60
C THR A 17 -45.68 6.11 22.27
N THR A 18 -46.77 6.20 21.49
CA THR A 18 -46.90 5.55 20.18
C THR A 18 -46.02 6.22 19.12
N THR A 19 -45.96 7.56 19.10
CA THR A 19 -45.07 8.31 18.21
C THR A 19 -43.60 8.07 18.53
N MET A 20 -43.22 8.00 19.81
CA MET A 20 -41.84 7.69 20.21
C MET A 20 -41.39 6.29 19.76
N LYS A 21 -42.26 5.29 19.90
CA LYS A 21 -42.02 3.92 19.42
C LYS A 21 -41.90 3.87 17.89
N PHE A 22 -42.76 4.60 17.17
CA PHE A 22 -42.71 4.65 15.71
C PHE A 22 -41.42 5.31 15.20
N CYS A 23 -40.97 6.40 15.84
CA CYS A 23 -39.69 7.03 15.54
C CYS A 23 -38.49 6.09 15.78
N LEU A 24 -38.50 5.32 16.88
CA LEU A 24 -37.47 4.32 17.15
C LEU A 24 -37.45 3.21 16.10
N ILE A 25 -38.61 2.72 15.67
CA ILE A 25 -38.71 1.69 14.62
C ILE A 25 -38.18 2.23 13.28
N LEU A 26 -38.53 3.47 12.90
CA LEU A 26 -38.03 4.10 11.68
C LEU A 26 -36.52 4.34 11.72
N ALA A 27 -35.97 4.71 12.89
CA ALA A 27 -34.54 4.89 13.08
C ALA A 27 -33.79 3.55 12.96
N VAL A 28 -34.30 2.48 13.58
CA VAL A 28 -33.74 1.13 13.46
C VAL A 28 -33.85 0.62 12.02
N LEU A 29 -34.99 0.79 11.36
CA LEU A 29 -35.18 0.35 9.98
C LEU A 29 -34.24 1.07 9.01
N ARG A 30 -34.05 2.38 9.17
CA ARG A 30 -33.06 3.15 8.39
C ARG A 30 -31.63 2.69 8.68
N CYS A 31 -31.28 2.44 9.94
CA CYS A 31 -29.98 1.91 10.33
C CYS A 31 -29.72 0.54 9.67
N CYS A 32 -30.70 -0.36 9.71
CA CYS A 32 -30.62 -1.68 9.06
C CYS A 32 -30.49 -1.56 7.54
N LEU A 33 -31.23 -0.65 6.89
CA LEU A 33 -31.14 -0.43 5.45
C LEU A 33 -29.75 0.11 5.04
N THR A 34 -29.17 1.02 5.81
CA THR A 34 -27.82 1.56 5.52
C THR A 34 -26.71 0.52 5.73
N LEU A 35 -26.88 -0.42 6.67
CA LEU A 35 -25.90 -1.47 6.95
C LEU A 35 -25.89 -2.56 5.87
N VAL A 36 -27.06 -2.89 5.31
CA VAL A 36 -27.20 -3.93 4.28
C VAL A 36 -26.63 -3.49 2.93
N ASP A 37 -26.67 -2.19 2.61
CA ASP A 37 -26.17 -1.66 1.33
C ASP A 37 -24.65 -1.36 1.34
N ALA A 38 -24.08 -1.05 2.52
CA ALA A 38 -22.67 -0.69 2.64
C ALA A 38 -21.70 -1.88 2.51
N ALA A 39 -22.08 -3.07 3.02
CA ALA A 39 -21.19 -4.23 3.05
C ALA A 39 -20.85 -4.80 1.64
N PRO A 40 -21.82 -4.95 0.71
CA PRO A 40 -21.52 -5.37 -0.66
C PRO A 40 -20.64 -4.37 -1.42
N LEU A 41 -20.86 -3.07 -1.23
CA LEU A 41 -20.10 -2.00 -1.87
C LEU A 41 -18.65 -1.96 -1.39
N GLN A 42 -18.41 -2.09 -0.08
CA GLN A 42 -17.07 -2.10 0.49
C GLN A 42 -16.25 -3.31 0.01
N LYS A 43 -16.87 -4.49 -0.09
CA LYS A 43 -16.23 -5.68 -0.65
C LYS A 43 -15.85 -5.47 -2.13
N GLN A 44 -16.75 -4.90 -2.92
CA GLN A 44 -16.49 -4.60 -4.34
C GLN A 44 -15.35 -3.59 -4.53
N GLU A 45 -15.30 -2.53 -3.73
CA GLU A 45 -14.21 -1.55 -3.77
C GLU A 45 -12.86 -2.16 -3.34
N MET A 46 -12.88 -3.06 -2.36
CA MET A 46 -11.68 -3.81 -1.96
C MET A 46 -11.16 -4.69 -3.11
N THR A 47 -12.04 -5.45 -3.78
CA THR A 47 -11.65 -6.26 -4.94
C THR A 47 -11.01 -5.40 -6.03
N ARG A 48 -11.62 -4.26 -6.37
CA ARG A 48 -11.07 -3.33 -7.37
C ARG A 48 -9.72 -2.75 -6.96
N ALA A 49 -9.53 -2.40 -5.68
CA ALA A 49 -8.27 -1.90 -5.17
C ALA A 49 -7.16 -2.98 -5.28
N VAL A 50 -7.47 -4.22 -4.92
CA VAL A 50 -6.55 -5.36 -5.06
C VAL A 50 -6.19 -5.60 -6.53
N GLU A 51 -7.14 -5.54 -7.45
CA GLU A 51 -6.90 -5.69 -8.89
C GLU A 51 -5.98 -4.59 -9.44
N ARG A 52 -6.24 -3.33 -9.08
CA ARG A 52 -5.38 -2.20 -9.47
C ARG A 52 -3.97 -2.34 -8.91
N ALA A 53 -3.83 -2.64 -7.63
CA ALA A 53 -2.53 -2.89 -6.99
C ALA A 53 -1.79 -4.06 -7.65
N THR A 54 -2.50 -5.14 -8.00
CA THR A 54 -1.94 -6.30 -8.69
C THR A 54 -1.45 -5.94 -10.10
N SER A 55 -2.19 -5.11 -10.83
CA SER A 55 -1.81 -4.62 -12.15
C SER A 55 -0.55 -3.75 -12.09
N LEU A 56 -0.49 -2.82 -11.13
CA LEU A 56 0.69 -1.97 -10.90
C LEU A 56 1.92 -2.78 -10.49
N ALA A 57 1.76 -3.77 -9.61
CA ALA A 57 2.85 -4.68 -9.23
C ALA A 57 3.40 -5.44 -10.46
N LYS A 58 2.53 -5.90 -11.36
CA LYS A 58 2.96 -6.52 -12.63
C LYS A 58 3.70 -5.54 -13.53
N LYS A 59 3.22 -4.30 -13.64
CA LYS A 59 3.85 -3.22 -14.42
C LYS A 59 5.26 -2.91 -13.90
N ILE A 60 5.43 -2.73 -12.60
CA ILE A 60 6.74 -2.54 -11.99
C ILE A 60 7.68 -3.71 -12.33
N LEU A 61 7.20 -4.96 -12.22
CA LEU A 61 8.01 -6.13 -12.57
C LEU A 61 8.41 -6.19 -14.05
N SER A 62 7.56 -5.71 -14.96
CA SER A 62 7.88 -5.64 -16.39
C SER A 62 8.82 -4.48 -16.74
N ASP A 63 8.75 -3.38 -16.00
CA ASP A 63 9.48 -2.15 -16.30
C ASP A 63 10.89 -2.13 -15.69
N VAL A 64 11.13 -2.89 -14.60
CA VAL A 64 12.45 -3.02 -13.96
C VAL A 64 13.58 -3.41 -14.93
N PRO A 65 13.44 -4.42 -15.81
CA PRO A 65 14.47 -4.75 -16.80
C PRO A 65 14.83 -3.58 -17.73
N ALA A 66 13.84 -2.83 -18.20
CA ALA A 66 14.07 -1.68 -19.08
C ALA A 66 14.81 -0.56 -18.35
N ALA A 67 14.39 -0.23 -17.12
CA ALA A 67 15.07 0.76 -16.30
C ALA A 67 16.51 0.36 -15.95
N HIS A 68 16.74 -0.92 -15.67
CA HIS A 68 18.09 -1.45 -15.44
C HIS A 68 18.97 -1.30 -16.68
N GLN A 69 18.49 -1.69 -17.86
CA GLN A 69 19.23 -1.54 -19.11
C GLN A 69 19.56 -0.08 -19.47
N ALA A 70 18.64 0.85 -19.19
CA ALA A 70 18.84 2.26 -19.47
C ALA A 70 19.90 2.92 -18.55
N CYS A 71 20.09 2.37 -17.35
CA CYS A 71 20.90 2.99 -16.30
C CYS A 71 22.19 2.23 -15.96
N VAL A 72 22.29 0.94 -16.32
CA VAL A 72 23.42 0.07 -15.96
C VAL A 72 24.04 -0.50 -17.23
N ASN A 73 25.24 -0.03 -17.56
CA ASN A 73 26.03 -0.47 -18.71
C ASN A 73 27.31 -1.21 -18.30
N THR A 74 27.58 -1.31 -17.00
CA THR A 74 28.75 -2.01 -16.46
C THR A 74 28.63 -3.52 -16.64
N ALA A 75 29.64 -4.14 -17.25
CA ALA A 75 29.73 -5.58 -17.40
C ALA A 75 29.73 -6.29 -16.04
N GLY A 76 28.94 -7.37 -15.91
CA GLY A 76 28.82 -8.15 -14.67
C GLY A 76 27.62 -7.77 -13.79
N LEU A 77 27.00 -6.60 -14.00
CA LEU A 77 25.81 -6.17 -13.24
C LEU A 77 24.50 -6.59 -13.93
N ALA A 78 24.32 -7.87 -14.24
CA ALA A 78 23.08 -8.37 -14.87
C ALA A 78 22.02 -8.74 -13.82
N LEU A 79 20.74 -8.38 -14.04
CA LEU A 79 19.62 -8.73 -13.14
C LEU A 79 19.40 -10.24 -12.92
N SER A 80 20.02 -11.09 -13.74
CA SER A 80 20.00 -12.55 -13.61
C SER A 80 21.20 -13.12 -12.84
N SER A 81 22.21 -12.31 -12.53
CA SER A 81 23.39 -12.74 -11.79
C SER A 81 23.10 -12.78 -10.30
N GLU A 82 23.66 -13.74 -9.58
CA GLU A 82 23.55 -13.78 -8.13
C GLU A 82 24.31 -12.60 -7.52
N ALA A 83 23.61 -11.73 -6.79
CA ALA A 83 24.22 -10.59 -6.10
C ALA A 83 25.04 -10.98 -4.86
N GLY A 84 25.31 -12.27 -4.62
CA GLY A 84 26.14 -12.73 -3.50
C GLY A 84 27.52 -12.07 -3.48
N HIS A 85 28.06 -11.74 -4.66
CA HIS A 85 29.32 -11.00 -4.80
C HIS A 85 29.22 -9.50 -4.47
N LEU A 86 28.01 -8.96 -4.32
CA LEU A 86 27.72 -7.55 -4.03
C LEU A 86 27.10 -7.32 -2.65
N GLU A 87 26.98 -8.36 -1.81
CA GLU A 87 26.50 -8.22 -0.42
C GLU A 87 27.35 -7.22 0.38
N PHE A 88 28.66 -7.19 0.11
CA PHE A 88 29.56 -6.18 0.67
C PHE A 88 29.13 -4.75 0.32
N PHE A 89 28.68 -4.51 -0.92
CA PHE A 89 28.24 -3.19 -1.38
C PHE A 89 26.91 -2.76 -0.78
N LEU A 90 26.01 -3.69 -0.43
CA LEU A 90 24.79 -3.33 0.30
C LEU A 90 25.12 -2.65 1.64
N SER A 91 26.08 -3.21 2.38
CA SER A 91 26.54 -2.68 3.66
C SER A 91 27.34 -1.38 3.48
N ASP A 92 28.25 -1.35 2.52
CA ASP A 92 29.10 -0.19 2.24
C ASP A 92 28.30 1.02 1.76
N LEU A 93 27.33 0.81 0.86
CA LEU A 93 26.44 1.87 0.38
C LEU A 93 25.35 2.23 1.38
N GLY A 94 25.10 1.36 2.38
CA GLY A 94 24.07 1.59 3.40
C GLY A 94 22.65 1.40 2.89
N ILE A 95 22.47 0.54 1.88
CA ILE A 95 21.17 0.21 1.31
C ILE A 95 20.43 -0.73 2.29
N PRO A 96 19.31 -0.31 2.88
CA PRO A 96 18.58 -1.14 3.84
C PRO A 96 17.88 -2.31 3.16
N ALA A 97 17.70 -3.41 3.90
CA ALA A 97 16.84 -4.52 3.46
C ALA A 97 15.35 -4.13 3.59
N PRO A 98 14.47 -4.59 2.68
CA PRO A 98 13.06 -4.29 2.77
C PRO A 98 12.39 -5.18 3.82
N PRO A 99 11.19 -4.82 4.29
CA PRO A 99 10.38 -5.67 5.14
C PRO A 99 10.10 -7.03 4.48
N VAL A 100 10.13 -8.11 5.27
CA VAL A 100 9.86 -9.46 4.77
C VAL A 100 8.36 -9.73 4.67
N LEU A 101 7.90 -10.18 3.50
CA LEU A 101 6.50 -10.51 3.19
C LEU A 101 6.20 -12.02 3.07
N LYS A 102 7.21 -12.89 3.15
CA LYS A 102 7.13 -14.31 2.76
C LYS A 102 6.44 -15.27 3.76
N SER A 103 5.70 -14.77 4.75
CA SER A 103 5.01 -15.65 5.70
C SER A 103 3.54 -15.78 5.31
N GLU A 104 3.11 -17.01 5.01
CA GLU A 104 1.72 -17.36 4.66
C GLU A 104 0.75 -17.01 5.80
N ASP A 105 1.26 -16.90 7.04
CA ASP A 105 0.52 -16.55 8.25
C ASP A 105 0.44 -15.04 8.55
N LEU A 106 0.90 -14.15 7.65
CA LEU A 106 0.74 -12.71 7.89
C LEU A 106 -0.72 -12.30 7.84
N SER A 107 -1.19 -11.65 8.90
CA SER A 107 -2.47 -10.96 8.88
C SER A 107 -2.48 -9.86 7.83
N MET A 108 -3.66 -9.53 7.32
CA MET A 108 -3.84 -8.52 6.27
C MET A 108 -3.27 -7.16 6.69
N ASP A 109 -3.42 -6.76 7.97
CA ASP A 109 -2.87 -5.51 8.50
C ASP A 109 -1.34 -5.49 8.44
N VAL A 110 -0.68 -6.55 8.94
CA VAL A 110 0.79 -6.64 8.91
C VAL A 110 1.30 -6.68 7.48
N SER A 111 0.62 -7.42 6.59
CA SER A 111 0.99 -7.49 5.17
C SER A 111 0.89 -6.11 4.52
N LEU A 112 -0.24 -5.41 4.62
CA LEU A 112 -0.41 -4.10 4.00
C LEU A 112 0.56 -3.06 4.56
N SER A 113 0.78 -3.07 5.87
CA SER A 113 1.75 -2.15 6.50
C SER A 113 3.18 -2.39 6.03
N ARG A 114 3.60 -3.65 5.89
CA ARG A 114 4.93 -4.00 5.37
C ARG A 114 5.07 -3.70 3.88
N ILE A 115 4.00 -3.87 3.10
CA ILE A 115 3.98 -3.49 1.68
C ILE A 115 4.25 -1.99 1.55
N VAL A 116 3.50 -1.13 2.25
CA VAL A 116 3.72 0.33 2.23
C VAL A 116 5.15 0.68 2.63
N ALA A 117 5.62 0.16 3.77
CA ALA A 117 6.96 0.47 4.27
C ALA A 117 8.07 0.08 3.28
N GLY A 118 7.93 -1.06 2.59
CA GLY A 118 8.88 -1.46 1.57
C GLY A 118 8.78 -0.63 0.28
N LEU A 119 7.57 -0.23 -0.14
CA LEU A 119 7.41 0.65 -1.31
C LEU A 119 8.02 2.03 -1.06
N ASP A 120 7.78 2.61 0.12
CA ASP A 120 8.35 3.89 0.51
C ASP A 120 9.88 3.84 0.59
N LEU A 121 10.44 2.76 1.14
CA LEU A 121 11.89 2.53 1.15
C LEU A 121 12.47 2.58 -0.27
N HIS A 122 11.89 1.83 -1.21
CA HIS A 122 12.40 1.80 -2.58
C HIS A 122 12.18 3.12 -3.32
N ARG A 123 11.07 3.82 -3.05
CA ARG A 123 10.83 5.16 -3.59
C ARG A 123 11.92 6.13 -3.15
N ASP A 124 12.20 6.18 -1.85
CA ASP A 124 13.19 7.09 -1.29
C ASP A 124 14.61 6.74 -1.79
N LEU A 125 14.91 5.44 -1.88
CA LEU A 125 16.18 4.92 -2.40
C LEU A 125 16.40 5.32 -3.87
N LEU A 126 15.42 5.05 -4.73
CA LEU A 126 15.51 5.37 -6.15
C LEU A 126 15.49 6.88 -6.41
N GLN A 127 14.79 7.66 -5.59
CA GLN A 127 14.81 9.12 -5.65
C GLN A 127 16.22 9.65 -5.39
N ASP A 128 16.85 9.25 -4.28
CA ASP A 128 18.21 9.68 -3.90
C ASP A 128 19.25 9.27 -4.97
N ILE A 129 19.10 8.08 -5.57
CA ILE A 129 20.01 7.58 -6.62
C ILE A 129 19.80 8.33 -7.94
N ARG A 130 18.55 8.60 -8.32
CA ARG A 130 18.23 9.29 -9.58
C ARG A 130 18.85 10.68 -9.63
N GLU A 131 18.93 11.38 -8.51
CA GLU A 131 19.61 12.69 -8.40
C GLU A 131 21.10 12.63 -8.75
N ARG A 132 21.69 11.44 -8.82
CA ARG A 132 23.10 11.18 -9.16
C ARG A 132 23.28 10.43 -10.48
N SER A 133 22.20 10.02 -11.13
CA SER A 133 22.24 9.27 -12.39
C SER A 133 22.20 10.20 -13.60
N SER A 134 22.93 9.85 -14.66
CA SER A 134 22.84 10.53 -15.96
C SER A 134 21.58 10.13 -16.75
N SER A 135 21.05 8.92 -16.51
CA SER A 135 19.83 8.40 -17.14
C SER A 135 18.71 8.35 -16.09
N THR A 136 17.60 9.04 -16.33
CA THR A 136 16.59 9.26 -15.28
C THR A 136 15.13 9.04 -15.70
N GLU A 137 14.83 8.86 -16.98
CA GLU A 137 13.45 8.78 -17.47
C GLU A 137 12.76 7.50 -16.97
N GLU A 138 13.35 6.34 -17.22
CA GLU A 138 12.80 5.04 -16.81
C GLU A 138 12.74 4.90 -15.29
N LEU A 139 13.71 5.47 -14.56
CA LEU A 139 13.65 5.54 -13.10
C LEU A 139 12.52 6.43 -12.61
N SER A 140 12.20 7.51 -13.33
CA SER A 140 11.07 8.39 -12.98
C SER A 140 9.72 7.71 -13.23
N LEU A 141 9.60 6.93 -14.31
CA LEU A 141 8.42 6.12 -14.57
C LEU A 141 8.21 5.07 -13.47
N LEU A 142 9.27 4.34 -13.09
CA LEU A 142 9.21 3.39 -11.98
C LEU A 142 8.83 4.08 -10.66
N LEU A 143 9.38 5.25 -10.36
CA LEU A 143 9.03 6.02 -9.16
C LEU A 143 7.54 6.42 -9.14
N ALA A 144 6.98 6.79 -10.29
CA ALA A 144 5.55 7.06 -10.42
C ALA A 144 4.73 5.79 -10.15
N ASP A 145 5.08 4.66 -10.75
CA ASP A 145 4.37 3.40 -10.54
C ASP A 145 4.43 2.91 -9.08
N ILE A 146 5.58 3.06 -8.42
CA ILE A 146 5.75 2.73 -6.99
C ILE A 146 4.86 3.63 -6.12
N THR A 147 4.80 4.92 -6.45
CA THR A 147 3.96 5.89 -5.75
C THR A 147 2.48 5.56 -5.91
N ASP A 148 2.04 5.25 -7.12
CA ASP A 148 0.67 4.85 -7.42
C ASP A 148 0.30 3.54 -6.71
N LEU A 149 1.21 2.55 -6.70
CA LEU A 149 1.00 1.31 -5.97
C LEU A 149 0.87 1.55 -4.47
N SER A 150 1.72 2.40 -3.88
CA SER A 150 1.64 2.77 -2.46
C SER A 150 0.29 3.42 -2.14
N ALA A 151 -0.19 4.33 -3.00
CA ALA A 151 -1.49 4.96 -2.85
C ALA A 151 -2.66 3.95 -2.90
N GLN A 152 -2.60 2.95 -3.81
CA GLN A 152 -3.60 1.87 -3.84
C GLN A 152 -3.58 1.03 -2.56
N VAL A 153 -2.40 0.72 -2.02
CA VAL A 153 -2.28 -0.07 -0.78
C VAL A 153 -2.81 0.72 0.42
N HIS A 154 -2.59 2.04 0.48
CA HIS A 154 -3.22 2.90 1.48
C HIS A 154 -4.75 2.91 1.36
N GLN A 155 -5.29 2.94 0.14
CA GLN A 155 -6.73 2.81 -0.07
C GLN A 155 -7.25 1.47 0.48
N MET A 156 -6.50 0.38 0.30
CA MET A 156 -6.85 -0.92 0.88
C MET A 156 -6.83 -0.89 2.41
N GLN A 157 -5.86 -0.22 3.04
CA GLN A 157 -5.85 -0.05 4.51
C GLN A 157 -7.11 0.67 5.00
N GLN A 158 -7.51 1.76 4.32
CA GLN A 158 -8.73 2.51 4.65
C GLN A 158 -9.99 1.65 4.50
N LEU A 159 -10.11 0.92 3.39
CA LEU A 159 -11.24 0.02 3.13
C LEU A 159 -11.31 -1.12 4.15
N ALA A 160 -10.19 -1.57 4.68
CA ALA A 160 -10.12 -2.60 5.72
C ALA A 160 -10.19 -2.03 7.15
N GLN A 161 -10.37 -0.72 7.31
CA GLN A 161 -10.36 -0.03 8.62
C GLN A 161 -9.05 -0.26 9.41
N ILE A 162 -7.96 -0.49 8.69
CA ILE A 162 -6.61 -0.62 9.25
C ILE A 162 -6.04 0.80 9.37
N PRO A 163 -5.41 1.17 10.50
CA PRO A 163 -4.72 2.44 10.63
C PRO A 163 -3.74 2.64 9.48
N SER A 164 -3.83 3.77 8.79
CA SER A 164 -2.91 4.09 7.70
C SER A 164 -1.48 4.03 8.21
N THR A 165 -0.64 3.25 7.53
CA THR A 165 0.80 3.30 7.81
C THR A 165 1.28 4.70 7.51
N VAL A 166 1.99 5.32 8.44
CA VAL A 166 2.57 6.64 8.18
C VAL A 166 3.76 6.44 7.25
N SER A 167 3.69 7.03 6.06
CA SER A 167 4.85 7.14 5.17
C SER A 167 5.88 8.02 5.87
N GLN A 168 6.95 7.41 6.37
CA GLN A 168 8.09 8.10 6.93
C GLN A 168 9.24 7.93 5.97
N LYS A 169 9.99 9.01 5.70
CA LYS A 169 11.22 8.90 4.92
C LYS A 169 12.07 7.81 5.58
N ALA A 170 12.43 6.79 4.81
CA ALA A 170 13.13 5.65 5.36
C ALA A 170 14.45 6.12 6.01
N ALA A 171 14.66 5.73 7.26
CA ALA A 171 15.81 6.15 8.05
C ALA A 171 17.05 5.34 7.65
N PHE A 172 17.60 5.63 6.48
CA PHE A 172 18.91 5.14 6.06
C PHE A 172 19.88 6.32 5.82
N PRO A 173 21.19 6.13 5.99
CA PRO A 173 22.18 7.17 5.73
C PRO A 173 22.03 7.69 4.30
N ALA A 174 22.12 9.01 4.11
CA ALA A 174 22.06 9.57 2.77
C ALA A 174 23.08 8.87 1.85
N LEU A 175 22.62 8.39 0.69
CA LEU A 175 23.48 7.69 -0.27
C LEU A 175 24.46 8.64 -0.95
N SER A 176 24.05 9.91 -1.11
CA SER A 176 24.82 10.98 -1.78
C SER A 176 26.33 10.99 -1.50
N PRO A 177 26.82 10.98 -0.24
CA PRO A 177 28.27 10.97 0.04
C PRO A 177 28.99 9.67 -0.40
N ARG A 178 28.28 8.55 -0.55
CA ARG A 178 28.85 7.23 -0.88
C ARG A 178 28.83 6.95 -2.39
N LEU A 179 28.02 7.69 -3.15
CA LEU A 179 27.93 7.61 -4.61
C LEU A 179 28.96 8.54 -5.27
N SER A 180 30.25 8.27 -5.04
CA SER A 180 31.34 9.15 -5.46
C SER A 180 31.72 9.04 -6.95
N GLY A 181 31.16 8.10 -7.70
CA GLY A 181 31.43 7.90 -9.12
C GLY A 181 30.38 7.03 -9.82
N ASP A 182 30.46 7.00 -11.15
CA ASP A 182 29.46 6.36 -12.02
C ASP A 182 29.31 4.86 -11.73
N TYR A 183 30.40 4.17 -11.41
CA TYR A 183 30.34 2.76 -11.04
C TYR A 183 29.51 2.54 -9.77
N GLN A 184 29.73 3.34 -8.71
CA GLN A 184 28.97 3.24 -7.47
C GLN A 184 27.49 3.55 -7.69
N VAL A 185 27.19 4.54 -8.53
CA VAL A 185 25.80 4.86 -8.94
C VAL A 185 25.17 3.65 -9.63
N GLN A 186 25.85 3.05 -10.61
CA GLN A 186 25.32 1.87 -11.31
C GLN A 186 25.16 0.65 -10.41
N VAL A 187 26.08 0.42 -9.47
CA VAL A 187 25.96 -0.64 -8.46
C VAL A 187 24.75 -0.39 -7.56
N ALA A 188 24.55 0.86 -7.10
CA ALA A 188 23.40 1.23 -6.29
C ALA A 188 22.09 1.01 -7.06
N ILE A 189 22.03 1.42 -8.34
CA ILE A 189 20.86 1.17 -9.22
C ILE A 189 20.61 -0.33 -9.36
N HIS A 190 21.64 -1.11 -9.69
CA HIS A 190 21.52 -2.55 -9.86
C HIS A 190 20.96 -3.24 -8.60
N LEU A 191 21.55 -2.95 -7.44
CA LEU A 191 21.11 -3.53 -6.16
C LEU A 191 19.69 -3.11 -5.79
N SER A 192 19.36 -1.82 -5.96
CA SER A 192 18.03 -1.27 -5.66
C SER A 192 16.95 -1.88 -6.55
N LEU A 193 17.21 -2.01 -7.85
CA LEU A 193 16.27 -2.60 -8.81
C LEU A 193 16.11 -4.11 -8.60
N GLN A 194 17.18 -4.81 -8.22
CA GLN A 194 17.10 -6.23 -7.88
C GLN A 194 16.27 -6.44 -6.60
N GLN A 195 16.49 -5.62 -5.58
CA GLN A 195 15.73 -5.64 -4.33
C GLN A 195 14.26 -5.32 -4.59
N LEU A 196 13.96 -4.29 -5.40
CA LEU A 196 12.62 -3.91 -5.81
C LEU A 196 11.92 -5.06 -6.54
N ARG A 197 12.60 -5.70 -7.49
CA ARG A 197 12.03 -6.84 -8.22
C ARG A 197 11.65 -7.97 -7.28
N SER A 198 12.54 -8.36 -6.37
CA SER A 198 12.25 -9.43 -5.40
C SER A 198 11.09 -9.03 -4.49
N PHE A 199 11.11 -7.81 -3.96
CA PHE A 199 10.07 -7.31 -3.07
C PHE A 199 8.72 -7.24 -3.78
N THR A 200 8.64 -6.69 -4.99
CA THR A 200 7.40 -6.59 -5.77
C THR A 200 6.85 -7.97 -6.15
N GLN A 201 7.70 -8.99 -6.35
CA GLN A 201 7.21 -10.37 -6.50
C GLN A 201 6.53 -10.86 -5.22
N ASP A 202 7.07 -10.55 -4.05
CA ASP A 202 6.45 -10.89 -2.78
C ASP A 202 5.15 -10.10 -2.57
N VAL A 203 5.13 -8.79 -2.88
CA VAL A 203 3.90 -7.97 -2.90
C VAL A 203 2.83 -8.62 -3.78
N PHE A 204 3.19 -9.04 -5.00
CA PHE A 204 2.28 -9.71 -5.91
C PHE A 204 1.72 -11.01 -5.33
N ARG A 205 2.52 -11.81 -4.64
CA ARG A 205 2.06 -13.02 -3.94
C ARG A 205 1.11 -12.66 -2.79
N SER A 206 1.46 -11.68 -1.97
CA SER A 206 0.62 -11.21 -0.85
C SER A 206 -0.72 -10.66 -1.33
N LEU A 207 -0.76 -9.88 -2.41
CA LEU A 207 -2.00 -9.36 -2.98
C LEU A 207 -2.92 -10.48 -3.49
N ARG A 208 -2.37 -11.53 -4.10
CA ARG A 208 -3.16 -12.71 -4.48
C ARG A 208 -3.71 -13.45 -3.28
N HIS A 209 -2.94 -13.56 -2.20
CA HIS A 209 -3.41 -14.17 -0.95
C HIS A 209 -4.56 -13.36 -0.34
N ILE A 210 -4.43 -12.04 -0.29
CA ILE A 210 -5.48 -11.11 0.17
C ILE A 210 -6.73 -11.23 -0.71
N ALA A 211 -6.57 -11.34 -2.03
CA ALA A 211 -7.70 -11.53 -2.95
C ALA A 211 -8.46 -12.82 -2.68
N ALA A 212 -7.75 -13.91 -2.37
CA ALA A 212 -8.33 -15.22 -2.12
C ALA A 212 -9.02 -15.33 -0.74
N SER A 213 -8.63 -14.46 0.21
CA SER A 213 -9.17 -14.43 1.57
C SER A 213 -10.29 -13.41 1.80
N ASN A 214 -10.69 -12.66 0.75
CA ASN A 214 -11.71 -11.59 0.83
C ASN A 214 -13.13 -12.04 0.42
#